data_AF-A0A8J7FR32-F1
#
_entry.id   AF-A0A8J7FR32-F1
#
_cell.length_a   1.000
_cell.length_b   1.000
_cell.length_c   1.000
_cell.angle_alpha   90.00
_cell.angle_beta   90.00
_cell.angle_gamma   90.00
#
_symmetry.space_group_name_H-M   'P 1'
#
loop_
_entity.id
_entity.type
_entity.pdbx_description
1 polymer ?
#
loop_
_entity_poly.entity_id
_entity_poly.type
_entity_poly.pdbx_seq_one_letter_code
_entity_poly.pdbx_strand_id
1 'polypeptide(L)'
;MQTSIFEKQEKLISYRFAPLFIGITLILSGILTLINLFNSIETLLLFYSISLLIIGGYEAYYTYKNKNLFYNWNWNISIGIITFLIGLIILIEPFLDIFFITFYISLFFIFRAVTIFSFSFELFSKYSKSTYFVFLAGIILFVLGTLLLLGSHSIINYFNLLIGISFLITGLYNYYYYTSLKEK
;
A
#
# COMPACT_ATOMS: atom_id res chain seq x y z
N MET A 1 -31.39 -22.82 -0.86
CA MET A 1 -31.45 -21.44 -1.37
C MET A 1 -31.04 -20.37 -0.36
N GLN A 2 -31.29 -20.53 0.96
CA GLN A 2 -30.81 -19.56 1.97
C GLN A 2 -29.30 -19.66 2.25
N THR A 3 -28.71 -20.87 2.20
CA THR A 3 -27.26 -21.10 2.41
C THR A 3 -26.36 -20.29 1.48
N SER A 4 -26.76 -20.12 0.21
CA SER A 4 -25.99 -19.34 -0.77
C SER A 4 -26.01 -17.83 -0.52
N ILE A 5 -27.03 -17.29 0.14
CA ILE A 5 -27.14 -15.85 0.45
C ILE A 5 -26.27 -15.52 1.67
N PHE A 6 -26.34 -16.35 2.71
CA PHE A 6 -25.49 -16.20 3.90
C PHE A 6 -24.00 -16.37 3.57
N GLU A 7 -23.61 -17.37 2.79
CA GLU A 7 -22.21 -17.52 2.33
C GLU A 7 -21.73 -16.32 1.49
N LYS A 8 -22.62 -15.74 0.67
CA LYS A 8 -22.28 -14.57 -0.15
C LYS A 8 -22.09 -13.32 0.72
N GLN A 9 -22.92 -13.15 1.75
CA GLN A 9 -22.80 -12.05 2.71
C GLN A 9 -21.57 -12.20 3.62
N GLU A 10 -21.27 -13.40 4.12
CA GLU A 10 -20.03 -13.67 4.87
C GLU A 10 -18.78 -13.40 4.03
N LYS A 11 -18.77 -13.81 2.76
CA LYS A 11 -17.68 -13.50 1.83
C LYS A 11 -17.52 -11.99 1.61
N LEU A 12 -18.61 -11.22 1.51
CA LEU A 12 -18.58 -9.76 1.38
C LEU A 12 -18.05 -9.06 2.64
N ILE A 13 -18.40 -9.56 3.83
CA ILE A 13 -17.91 -9.03 5.11
C ILE A 13 -16.43 -9.36 5.28
N SER A 14 -16.04 -10.62 5.03
CA SER A 14 -14.64 -11.05 5.04
C SER A 14 -13.81 -10.27 4.03
N TYR A 15 -14.37 -9.96 2.85
CA TYR A 15 -13.82 -9.12 1.76
C TYR A 15 -13.48 -7.68 2.18
N ARG A 16 -14.21 -7.14 3.15
CA ARG A 16 -13.97 -5.77 3.58
C ARG A 16 -12.67 -5.69 4.40
N PHE A 17 -12.34 -6.71 5.20
CA PHE A 17 -11.24 -6.59 6.17
C PHE A 17 -9.85 -6.53 5.56
N ALA A 18 -9.64 -6.94 4.31
CA ALA A 18 -8.29 -6.94 3.75
C ALA A 18 -7.64 -5.55 3.63
N PRO A 19 -8.28 -4.55 3.00
CA PRO A 19 -7.73 -3.20 2.99
C PRO A 19 -7.58 -2.60 4.38
N LEU A 20 -8.41 -2.97 5.35
CA LEU A 20 -8.24 -2.52 6.74
C LEU A 20 -6.97 -3.09 7.38
N PHE A 21 -6.70 -4.38 7.21
CA PHE A 21 -5.47 -5.00 7.72
C PHE A 21 -4.23 -4.37 7.08
N ILE A 22 -4.23 -4.23 5.75
CA ILE A 22 -3.16 -3.56 5.00
C ILE A 22 -2.99 -2.11 5.50
N GLY A 23 -4.08 -1.37 5.65
CA GLY A 23 -4.06 0.01 6.15
C GLY A 23 -3.42 0.13 7.53
N ILE A 24 -3.80 -0.72 8.49
CA ILE A 24 -3.23 -0.71 9.84
C ILE A 24 -1.74 -1.02 9.81
N THR A 25 -1.32 -2.05 9.06
CA THR A 25 0.12 -2.41 8.95
C THR A 25 0.95 -1.28 8.36
N LEU A 26 0.43 -0.58 7.35
CA LEU A 26 1.10 0.57 6.74
C LEU A 26 1.13 1.80 7.67
N ILE A 27 0.05 2.09 8.39
CA ILE A 27 0.01 3.18 9.37
C ILE A 27 1.04 2.93 10.47
N LEU A 28 1.05 1.73 11.05
CA LEU A 28 2.05 1.34 12.06
C LEU A 28 3.46 1.48 11.50
N SER A 29 3.72 0.98 10.29
CA SER A 29 5.01 1.10 9.63
C SER A 29 5.43 2.57 9.45
N GLY A 30 4.50 3.43 9.05
CA GLY A 30 4.75 4.87 8.92
C GLY A 30 5.09 5.54 10.26
N ILE A 31 4.33 5.26 11.32
CA ILE A 31 4.58 5.81 12.66
C ILE A 31 5.95 5.36 13.20
N LEU A 32 6.24 4.06 13.13
CA LEU A 32 7.50 3.50 13.63
C LEU A 32 8.72 4.07 12.88
N THR A 33 8.56 4.32 11.58
CA THR A 33 9.57 4.98 10.75
C THR A 33 9.79 6.43 11.16
N LEU A 34 8.72 7.20 11.40
CA LEU A 34 8.82 8.63 11.74
C LEU A 34 9.41 8.87 13.13
N ILE A 35 9.14 7.97 14.07
CA ILE A 35 9.74 8.01 15.42
C ILE A 35 11.24 7.63 15.34
N ASN A 36 11.71 7.18 14.17
CA ASN A 36 13.06 6.68 13.97
C ASN A 36 13.37 5.56 14.97
N LEU A 37 12.43 4.63 15.15
CA LEU A 37 12.58 3.53 16.12
C LEU A 37 13.80 2.65 15.84
N PHE A 38 14.25 2.65 14.59
CA PHE A 38 15.39 1.86 14.12
C PHE A 38 16.65 2.72 14.04
N ASN A 39 17.65 2.34 14.84
CA ASN A 39 18.91 3.07 14.94
C ASN A 39 19.87 2.78 13.76
N SER A 40 19.62 1.74 12.98
CA SER A 40 20.46 1.34 11.86
C SER A 40 19.64 1.16 10.58
N ILE A 41 20.28 1.44 9.44
CA ILE A 41 19.68 1.28 8.12
C ILE A 41 19.32 -0.20 7.87
N GLU A 42 20.17 -1.13 8.32
CA GLU A 42 19.95 -2.58 8.25
C GLU A 42 18.68 -3.03 8.99
N THR A 43 18.46 -2.53 10.21
CA THR A 43 17.24 -2.87 10.96
C THR A 43 15.97 -2.34 10.30
N LEU A 44 16.07 -1.16 9.67
CA LEU A 44 14.97 -0.51 8.99
C LEU A 44 14.62 -1.21 7.67
N LEU A 45 15.63 -1.74 6.98
CA LEU A 45 15.50 -2.61 5.81
C LEU A 45 14.77 -3.90 6.09
N LEU A 46 15.23 -4.62 7.12
CA LEU A 46 14.62 -5.88 7.52
C LEU A 46 13.15 -5.67 7.93
N PHE A 47 12.87 -4.55 8.61
CA PHE A 47 11.51 -4.15 8.94
C PHE A 47 10.65 -3.90 7.69
N TYR A 48 11.12 -3.10 6.74
CA TYR A 48 10.36 -2.83 5.50
C TYR A 48 10.15 -4.08 4.66
N SER A 49 11.18 -4.92 4.54
CA SER A 49 11.08 -6.18 3.82
C SER A 49 9.96 -7.07 4.39
N ILE A 50 9.98 -7.32 5.70
CA ILE A 50 8.95 -8.12 6.37
C ILE A 50 7.57 -7.49 6.19
N SER A 51 7.44 -6.17 6.38
CA SER A 51 6.18 -5.46 6.18
C SER A 51 5.64 -5.63 4.77
N LEU A 52 6.48 -5.46 3.73
CA LEU A 52 6.08 -5.61 2.33
C LEU A 52 5.75 -7.07 1.96
N LEU A 53 6.46 -8.05 2.53
CA LEU A 53 6.14 -9.47 2.35
C LEU A 53 4.76 -9.80 2.93
N ILE A 54 4.47 -9.33 4.14
CA ILE A 54 3.16 -9.53 4.78
C ILE A 54 2.06 -8.86 3.95
N ILE A 55 2.26 -7.60 3.56
CA ILE A 55 1.28 -6.84 2.78
C ILE A 55 1.04 -7.50 1.42
N GLY A 56 2.09 -7.73 0.64
CA GLY A 56 1.99 -8.27 -0.71
C GLY A 56 1.45 -9.69 -0.74
N GLY A 57 1.93 -10.54 0.18
CA GLY A 57 1.46 -11.93 0.30
C GLY A 57 -0.02 -11.99 0.68
N TYR A 58 -0.43 -11.16 1.64
CA TYR A 58 -1.82 -11.08 2.06
C TYR A 58 -2.74 -10.52 0.96
N GLU A 59 -2.33 -9.44 0.29
CA GLU A 59 -3.08 -8.82 -0.81
C GLU A 59 -3.25 -9.78 -2.00
N ALA A 60 -2.19 -10.50 -2.37
CA ALA A 60 -2.22 -11.49 -3.44
C ALA A 60 -3.10 -12.69 -3.09
N TYR A 61 -2.89 -13.30 -1.91
CA TYR A 61 -3.70 -14.42 -1.42
C TYR A 61 -5.19 -14.06 -1.40
N TYR A 62 -5.50 -12.88 -0.89
CA TYR A 62 -6.86 -12.44 -0.71
C TYR A 62 -7.57 -12.15 -2.03
N THR A 63 -6.89 -11.46 -2.95
CA THR A 63 -7.43 -11.16 -4.27
C THR A 63 -7.68 -12.45 -5.04
N TYR A 64 -6.78 -13.43 -4.93
CA TYR A 64 -6.95 -14.74 -5.56
C TYR A 64 -8.18 -15.49 -5.05
N LYS A 65 -8.36 -15.55 -3.71
CA LYS A 65 -9.51 -16.22 -3.07
C LYS A 65 -10.85 -15.59 -3.47
N ASN A 66 -10.85 -14.27 -3.68
CA ASN A 66 -12.04 -13.47 -3.95
C ASN A 66 -12.13 -12.96 -5.39
N LYS A 67 -11.43 -13.60 -6.35
CA LYS A 67 -11.33 -13.15 -7.75
C LYS A 67 -12.69 -12.90 -8.43
N ASN A 68 -13.72 -13.66 -8.06
CA ASN A 68 -15.07 -13.55 -8.63
C ASN A 68 -15.83 -12.29 -8.15
N LEU A 69 -15.31 -11.55 -7.16
CA LEU A 69 -15.92 -10.34 -6.60
C LEU A 69 -15.34 -9.06 -7.21
N PHE A 70 -14.15 -9.09 -7.81
CA PHE A 70 -13.54 -7.89 -8.41
C PHE A 70 -13.63 -7.93 -9.93
N TYR A 71 -14.12 -6.84 -10.53
CA TYR A 71 -14.06 -6.63 -11.98
C TYR A 71 -12.59 -6.57 -12.48
N ASN A 72 -11.67 -6.02 -11.67
CA ASN A 72 -10.24 -5.86 -11.99
C ASN A 72 -9.33 -6.73 -11.10
N TRP A 73 -9.73 -7.97 -10.77
CA TRP A 73 -8.95 -8.84 -9.88
C TRP A 73 -7.51 -9.06 -10.36
N ASN A 74 -7.27 -9.12 -11.68
CA ASN A 74 -5.94 -9.29 -12.28
C ASN A 74 -4.97 -8.15 -11.93
N TRP A 75 -5.47 -6.92 -11.82
CA TRP A 75 -4.62 -5.78 -11.47
C TRP A 75 -4.24 -5.82 -9.99
N ASN A 76 -5.21 -6.06 -9.11
CA ASN A 76 -4.98 -6.14 -7.67
C ASN A 76 -4.03 -7.29 -7.29
N ILE A 77 -4.18 -8.47 -7.91
CA ILE A 77 -3.26 -9.59 -7.64
C ILE A 77 -1.85 -9.28 -8.16
N SER A 78 -1.73 -8.60 -9.30
CA SER A 78 -0.43 -8.18 -9.83
C SER A 78 0.27 -7.20 -8.89
N ILE A 79 -0.45 -6.22 -8.34
CA ILE A 79 0.08 -5.27 -7.35
C ILE A 79 0.54 -5.99 -6.07
N GLY A 80 -0.24 -6.96 -5.59
CA GLY A 80 0.14 -7.80 -4.45
C GLY A 80 1.42 -8.59 -4.71
N ILE A 81 1.53 -9.22 -5.88
CA ILE A 81 2.72 -9.98 -6.29
C ILE A 81 3.94 -9.08 -6.43
N ILE A 82 3.81 -7.92 -7.08
CA ILE A 82 4.90 -6.94 -7.21
C ILE A 82 5.37 -6.48 -5.83
N THR A 83 4.44 -6.18 -4.92
CA THR A 83 4.76 -5.78 -3.55
C THR A 83 5.52 -6.88 -2.80
N PHE A 84 5.09 -8.13 -2.96
CA PHE A 84 5.76 -9.28 -2.36
C PHE A 84 7.18 -9.48 -2.92
N LEU A 85 7.35 -9.37 -4.24
CA LEU A 85 8.66 -9.48 -4.90
C LEU A 85 9.61 -8.37 -4.45
N ILE A 86 9.13 -7.14 -4.31
CA ILE A 86 9.92 -6.03 -3.77
C ILE A 86 10.39 -6.35 -2.35
N GLY A 87 9.49 -6.87 -1.49
CA GLY A 87 9.84 -7.31 -0.14
C GLY A 87 10.92 -8.41 -0.15
N LEU A 88 10.80 -9.39 -1.06
CA LEU A 88 11.79 -10.47 -1.20
C LEU A 88 13.16 -9.96 -1.66
N ILE A 89 13.19 -9.04 -2.64
CA ILE A 89 14.44 -8.48 -3.15
C ILE A 89 15.20 -7.77 -2.02
N ILE A 90 14.49 -6.97 -1.21
CA ILE A 90 15.09 -6.29 -0.05
C ILE A 90 15.53 -7.30 1.02
N LEU A 91 14.82 -8.43 1.17
CA LEU A 91 15.16 -9.47 2.15
C LEU A 91 16.46 -10.22 1.80
N ILE A 92 16.58 -10.62 0.54
CA ILE A 92 17.66 -11.51 0.07
C ILE A 92 19.00 -10.79 0.13
N GLU A 93 19.00 -9.49 -0.17
CA GLU A 93 20.20 -8.68 -0.23
C GLU A 93 20.05 -7.48 0.72
N PRO A 94 20.16 -7.69 2.05
CA PRO A 94 20.02 -6.62 3.03
C PRO A 94 21.17 -5.62 2.97
N PHE A 95 22.26 -5.96 2.26
CA PHE A 95 23.41 -5.09 1.98
C PHE A 95 23.28 -4.32 0.67
N LEU A 96 22.08 -4.28 0.07
CA LEU A 96 21.81 -3.37 -1.03
C LEU A 96 22.17 -1.94 -0.59
N ASP A 97 22.83 -1.21 -1.49
CA ASP A 97 23.09 0.21 -1.28
C ASP A 97 21.77 0.94 -1.00
N ILE A 98 21.81 1.98 -0.13
CA ILE A 98 20.69 2.87 0.19
C ILE A 98 19.99 3.32 -1.09
N PHE A 99 20.76 3.50 -2.17
CA PHE A 99 20.23 3.81 -3.50
C PHE A 99 19.23 2.76 -4.01
N PHE A 100 19.59 1.48 -4.03
CA PHE A 100 18.71 0.41 -4.53
C PHE A 100 17.46 0.24 -3.65
N ILE A 101 17.63 0.36 -2.34
CA ILE A 101 16.55 0.29 -1.37
C ILE A 101 15.53 1.39 -1.64
N THR A 102 16.04 2.62 -1.73
CA THR A 102 15.22 3.79 -2.02
C THR A 102 14.50 3.59 -3.34
N PHE A 103 15.18 3.10 -4.38
CA PHE A 103 14.58 2.79 -5.67
C PHE A 103 13.40 1.82 -5.57
N TYR A 104 13.57 0.67 -4.91
CA TYR A 104 12.51 -0.34 -4.78
C TYR A 104 11.31 0.13 -3.95
N ILE A 105 11.56 0.82 -2.84
CA ILE A 105 10.50 1.39 -1.99
C ILE A 105 9.76 2.52 -2.72
N SER A 106 10.48 3.33 -3.49
CA SER A 106 9.89 4.40 -4.30
C SER A 106 8.97 3.85 -5.38
N LEU A 107 9.41 2.80 -6.07
CA LEU A 107 8.58 2.09 -7.05
C LEU A 107 7.30 1.55 -6.41
N PHE A 108 7.41 0.95 -5.22
CA PHE A 108 6.24 0.53 -4.45
C PHE A 108 5.25 1.69 -4.23
N PHE A 109 5.72 2.86 -3.77
CA PHE A 109 4.84 4.01 -3.56
C PHE A 109 4.24 4.57 -4.85
N ILE A 110 4.99 4.56 -5.95
CA ILE A 110 4.48 4.97 -7.27
C ILE A 110 3.35 4.02 -7.71
N PHE A 111 3.54 2.70 -7.58
CA PHE A 111 2.47 1.74 -7.87
C PHE A 111 1.24 1.96 -6.98
N ARG A 112 1.44 2.25 -5.69
CA ARG A 112 0.32 2.60 -4.80
C ARG A 112 -0.38 3.87 -5.25
N ALA A 113 0.33 4.91 -5.68
CA ALA A 113 -0.30 6.13 -6.20
C ALA A 113 -1.19 5.85 -7.42
N VAL A 114 -0.78 4.94 -8.32
CA VAL A 114 -1.62 4.48 -9.44
C VAL A 114 -2.93 3.86 -8.94
N THR A 115 -2.89 3.03 -7.90
CA THR A 115 -4.13 2.45 -7.31
C THR A 115 -5.05 3.50 -6.72
N ILE A 116 -4.48 4.52 -6.07
CA ILE A 116 -5.25 5.64 -5.51
C ILE A 116 -5.93 6.40 -6.64
N PHE A 117 -5.23 6.69 -7.73
CA PHE A 117 -5.81 7.34 -8.91
C PHE A 117 -6.94 6.52 -9.53
N SER A 118 -6.75 5.23 -9.75
CA SER A 118 -7.79 4.34 -10.26
C SER A 118 -9.05 4.41 -9.40
N PHE A 119 -8.90 4.38 -8.08
CA PHE A 119 -10.02 4.49 -7.15
C PHE A 119 -10.68 5.88 -7.15
N SER A 120 -9.89 6.95 -7.25
CA SER A 120 -10.42 8.32 -7.38
C SER A 120 -11.29 8.47 -8.63
N PHE A 121 -10.88 7.91 -9.77
CA PHE A 121 -11.68 7.95 -10.99
C PHE A 121 -13.01 7.21 -10.85
N GLU A 122 -13.01 6.06 -10.17
CA GLU A 122 -14.26 5.37 -9.82
C GLU A 122 -15.16 6.22 -8.91
N LEU A 123 -14.60 6.95 -7.95
CA LEU A 123 -15.36 7.84 -7.06
C LEU A 123 -15.87 9.11 -7.76
N PHE A 124 -15.17 9.62 -8.79
CA PHE A 124 -15.64 10.76 -9.58
C PHE A 124 -16.97 10.44 -10.27
N SER A 125 -17.14 9.19 -10.74
CA SER A 125 -18.40 8.73 -11.33
C SER A 125 -19.60 8.79 -10.35
N LYS A 126 -19.34 8.86 -9.04
CA LYS A 126 -20.34 8.85 -7.97
C LYS A 126 -20.57 10.21 -7.30
N TYR A 127 -19.96 11.29 -7.81
CA TYR A 127 -20.12 12.67 -7.31
C TYR A 127 -19.96 12.84 -5.78
N SER A 128 -18.99 12.16 -5.17
CA SER A 128 -18.69 12.33 -3.73
C SER A 128 -17.72 13.51 -3.50
N LYS A 129 -17.98 14.34 -2.49
CA LYS A 129 -17.05 15.44 -2.11
C LYS A 129 -15.68 14.93 -1.65
N SER A 130 -15.62 13.70 -1.13
CA SER A 130 -14.40 13.05 -0.68
C SER A 130 -13.43 12.68 -1.83
N THR A 131 -13.94 12.58 -3.06
CA THR A 131 -13.14 12.21 -4.23
C THR A 131 -11.92 13.12 -4.44
N TYR A 132 -12.07 14.42 -4.23
CA TYR A 132 -10.98 15.39 -4.38
C TYR A 132 -9.83 15.13 -3.40
N PHE A 133 -10.14 14.76 -2.15
CA PHE A 133 -9.11 14.47 -1.15
C PHE A 133 -8.32 13.20 -1.50
N VAL A 134 -9.01 12.15 -1.95
CA VAL A 134 -8.36 10.90 -2.38
C VAL A 134 -7.46 11.15 -3.59
N PHE A 135 -7.93 11.94 -4.56
CA PHE A 135 -7.15 12.27 -5.74
C PHE A 135 -5.89 13.07 -5.39
N LEU A 136 -6.03 14.07 -4.52
CA LEU A 136 -4.93 14.90 -4.05
C LEU A 136 -3.91 14.07 -3.24
N ALA A 137 -4.38 13.12 -2.42
CA ALA A 137 -3.51 12.16 -1.73
C ALA A 137 -2.71 11.30 -2.73
N GLY A 138 -3.33 10.87 -3.83
CA GLY A 138 -2.65 10.19 -4.93
C GLY A 138 -1.55 11.03 -5.57
N ILE A 139 -1.82 12.31 -5.83
CA ILE A 139 -0.81 13.25 -6.37
C ILE A 139 0.36 13.40 -5.40
N ILE A 140 0.08 13.66 -4.13
CA ILE A 140 1.12 13.82 -3.11
C ILE A 140 1.98 12.55 -3.05
N LEU A 141 1.35 11.37 -2.98
CA LEU A 141 2.08 10.10 -2.92
C LEU A 141 2.94 9.86 -4.17
N PHE A 142 2.42 10.20 -5.35
CA PHE A 142 3.19 10.10 -6.60
C PHE A 142 4.40 11.03 -6.60
N VAL A 143 4.24 12.27 -6.14
CA VAL A 143 5.34 13.24 -6.04
C VAL A 143 6.37 12.78 -5.01
N LEU A 144 5.93 12.29 -3.84
CA LEU A 144 6.85 11.77 -2.83
C LEU A 144 7.61 10.54 -3.34
N GLY A 145 6.92 9.61 -4.01
CA GLY A 145 7.52 8.44 -4.63
C GLY A 145 8.55 8.80 -5.70
N THR A 146 8.25 9.77 -6.56
CA THR A 146 9.20 10.22 -7.59
C THR A 146 10.38 11.00 -7.01
N LEU A 147 10.18 11.81 -5.97
CA LEU A 147 11.27 12.49 -5.25
C LEU A 147 12.23 11.48 -4.60
N LEU A 148 11.69 10.45 -3.95
CA LEU A 148 12.50 9.37 -3.40
C LEU A 148 13.27 8.64 -4.51
N LEU A 149 12.63 8.36 -5.65
CA LEU A 149 13.26 7.69 -6.79
C LEU A 149 14.43 8.49 -7.37
N LEU A 150 14.30 9.82 -7.44
CA LEU A 150 15.34 10.71 -7.96
C LEU A 150 16.55 10.85 -7.04
N GLY A 151 16.50 10.28 -5.82
CA GLY A 151 17.67 9.86 -5.05
C GLY A 151 18.83 10.85 -4.97
N SER A 152 18.56 12.16 -4.87
CA SER A 152 19.63 13.15 -4.74
C SER A 152 20.27 13.05 -3.35
N HIS A 153 21.56 13.39 -3.26
CA HIS A 153 22.34 13.30 -2.01
C HIS A 153 21.67 14.05 -0.83
N SER A 154 20.92 15.12 -1.12
CA SER A 154 20.17 15.91 -0.14
C SER A 154 18.93 15.20 0.42
N ILE A 155 18.33 14.28 -0.34
CA ILE A 155 17.09 13.58 0.02
C ILE A 155 17.33 12.46 1.03
N ILE A 156 18.55 11.91 1.08
CA ILE A 156 18.95 10.84 2.00
C ILE A 156 18.77 11.28 3.47
N ASN A 157 19.05 12.55 3.78
CA ASN A 157 18.86 13.08 5.14
C ASN A 157 17.38 13.13 5.57
N TYR A 158 16.45 13.16 4.62
CA TYR A 158 15.00 13.18 4.87
C TYR A 158 14.33 11.84 4.54
N PHE A 159 15.12 10.79 4.30
CA PHE A 159 14.65 9.48 3.84
C PHE A 159 13.55 8.90 4.75
N ASN A 160 13.78 8.85 6.07
CA ASN A 160 12.81 8.33 7.03
C ASN A 160 11.52 9.16 7.07
N LEU A 161 11.64 10.48 6.95
CA LEU A 161 10.49 11.38 6.94
C LEU A 161 9.61 11.13 5.71
N LEU A 162 10.21 11.10 4.53
CA LEU A 162 9.51 10.93 3.26
C LEU A 162 8.83 9.56 3.16
N ILE A 163 9.52 8.51 3.56
CA ILE A 163 8.96 7.15 3.57
C ILE A 163 7.87 7.03 4.62
N GLY A 164 8.08 7.57 5.82
CA GLY A 164 7.09 7.56 6.90
C GLY A 164 5.78 8.24 6.48
N ILE A 165 5.85 9.42 5.89
CA ILE A 165 4.68 10.13 5.35
C ILE A 165 4.02 9.32 4.23
N SER A 166 4.80 8.74 3.32
CA SER A 166 4.26 7.93 2.21
C SER A 166 3.52 6.69 2.71
N PHE A 167 4.05 6.01 3.74
CA PHE A 167 3.38 4.91 4.41
C PHE A 167 2.08 5.34 5.09
N LEU A 168 2.08 6.48 5.78
CA LEU A 168 0.87 7.02 6.40
C LEU A 168 -0.21 7.35 5.38
N ILE A 169 0.13 8.04 4.29
CA ILE A 169 -0.83 8.37 3.22
C ILE A 169 -1.43 7.10 2.63
N THR A 170 -0.58 6.13 2.30
CA THR A 170 -1.03 4.84 1.75
C THR A 170 -1.91 4.07 2.75
N GLY A 171 -1.57 4.10 4.04
CA GLY A 171 -2.33 3.45 5.09
C GLY A 171 -3.69 4.09 5.34
N LEU A 172 -3.75 5.43 5.39
CA LEU A 172 -4.99 6.20 5.51
C LEU A 172 -5.90 5.99 4.29
N TYR A 173 -5.33 5.94 3.09
CA TYR A 173 -6.06 5.59 1.88
C TYR A 173 -6.72 4.21 1.99
N ASN A 174 -5.99 3.20 2.44
CA ASN A 174 -6.53 1.84 2.60
C ASN A 174 -7.65 1.77 3.66
N TYR A 175 -7.51 2.54 4.74
CA TYR A 175 -8.58 2.70 5.74
C TYR A 175 -9.82 3.38 5.15
N TYR A 176 -9.64 4.43 4.34
CA TYR A 176 -10.76 5.08 3.66
C TYR A 176 -11.43 4.17 2.61
N TYR A 177 -10.62 3.39 1.88
CA TYR A 177 -11.12 2.38 0.94
C TYR A 177 -12.01 1.36 1.67
N TYR A 178 -11.57 0.87 2.84
CA TYR A 178 -12.39 0.02 3.71
C TYR A 178 -13.76 0.63 4.05
N THR A 179 -13.80 1.89 4.50
CA THR A 179 -15.06 2.55 4.87
C THR A 179 -15.97 2.74 3.66
N SER A 180 -15.42 3.07 2.50
CA SER A 180 -16.20 3.25 1.27
C SER A 180 -16.85 1.96 0.76
N LEU A 181 -16.29 0.80 1.09
CA LEU A 181 -16.86 -0.51 0.78
C LEU A 181 -18.01 -0.89 1.73
N LYS A 182 -18.11 -0.26 2.90
CA LYS A 182 -19.20 -0.49 3.86
C LYS A 182 -20.50 0.20 3.43
N GLU A 183 -20.40 1.28 2.67
CA GLU A 183 -21.54 2.11 2.24
C GLU A 183 -22.19 1.64 0.92
N LYS A 184 -21.67 0.58 0.30
CA LYS A 184 -22.25 -0.10 -0.88
C LYS A 184 -23.01 -1.35 -0.45
#